data_AF-A0AAU5MX87-F1
#
_entry.id   AF-A0AAU5MX87-F1
#
_cell.length_a   1.000
_cell.length_b   1.000
_cell.length_c   1.000
_cell.angle_alpha   90.00
_cell.angle_beta   90.00
_cell.angle_gamma   90.00
#
_symmetry.space_group_name_H-M   'P 1'
#
loop_
_entity.id
_entity.type
_entity.pdbx_description
1 polymer ?
#
loop_
_entity_poly.entity_id
_entity_poly.type
_entity_poly.pdbx_seq_one_letter_code
_entity_poly.pdbx_strand_id
1 'polypeptide(L)'
;MTDWDVFAEKLAEQLSTLSAGSVLIIREDGDSGRYAQFLQREDGVEAELVGDHHLAPELRAGEAGSGLIVEAGWQAPEDTVYGHNWWAELPWPSPSDAYRRLAGMTVTGLRDALRVTGPQALVYEAWDGRRGNRALVLPVLGLAAKS
;
A
#
# COMPACT_ATOMS: atom_id res chain seq x y z
N MET A 1 3.46 20.85 -4.71
CA MET A 1 3.19 19.73 -3.79
C MET A 1 1.71 19.46 -3.86
N THR A 2 1.34 18.28 -4.35
CA THR A 2 -0.04 17.79 -4.49
C THR A 2 -0.49 17.09 -3.21
N ASP A 3 -1.78 16.81 -3.06
CA ASP A 3 -2.29 16.01 -1.93
C ASP A 3 -1.68 14.61 -1.90
N TRP A 4 -1.36 14.05 -3.07
CA TRP A 4 -0.65 12.78 -3.21
C TRP A 4 0.80 12.85 -2.73
N ASP A 5 1.50 13.97 -2.96
CA ASP A 5 2.87 14.17 -2.46
C ASP A 5 2.87 14.19 -0.92
N VAL A 6 1.92 14.91 -0.32
CA VAL A 6 1.75 14.95 1.15
C VAL A 6 1.39 13.58 1.71
N PHE A 7 0.52 12.83 1.04
CA PHE A 7 0.19 11.47 1.43
C PHE A 7 1.42 10.54 1.35
N ALA A 8 2.24 10.63 0.30
CA ALA A 8 3.45 9.83 0.16
C ALA A 8 4.46 10.09 1.29
N GLU A 9 4.67 11.35 1.67
CA GLU A 9 5.56 11.72 2.78
C GLU A 9 5.08 11.12 4.11
N LYS A 10 3.79 11.24 4.40
CA LYS A 10 3.15 10.68 5.60
C LYS A 10 3.18 9.16 5.63
N LEU A 11 2.95 8.51 4.49
CA LEU A 11 3.05 7.07 4.37
C LEU A 11 4.48 6.60 4.63
N ALA A 12 5.48 7.26 4.05
CA ALA A 12 6.89 6.92 4.29
C ALA A 12 7.27 7.06 5.77
N GLU A 13 6.87 8.15 6.42
CA GLU A 13 7.05 8.36 7.86
C GLU A 13 6.37 7.25 8.67
N GLN A 14 5.10 6.95 8.36
CA GLN A 14 4.34 5.94 9.06
C GLN A 14 4.97 4.55 8.93
N LEU A 15 5.38 4.14 7.73
CA LEU A 15 6.02 2.83 7.49
C LEU A 15 7.34 2.69 8.26
N SER A 16 8.14 3.77 8.35
CA SER A 16 9.42 3.75 9.09
C SER A 16 9.28 3.59 10.60
N THR A 17 8.07 3.77 11.14
CA THR A 17 7.79 3.73 12.58
C THR A 17 6.92 2.55 13.01
N LEU A 18 6.48 1.71 12.07
CA LEU A 18 5.71 0.51 12.39
C LEU A 18 6.57 -0.50 13.16
N SER A 19 5.95 -1.16 14.13
CA SER A 19 6.57 -2.25 14.88
C SER A 19 6.43 -3.58 14.14
N ALA A 20 7.38 -4.49 14.33
CA ALA A 20 7.25 -5.87 13.81
C ALA A 20 5.93 -6.51 14.27
N GLY A 21 5.20 -7.10 13.33
CA GLY A 21 3.85 -7.64 13.50
C GLY A 21 2.72 -6.69 13.09
N SER A 22 3.01 -5.42 12.82
CA SER A 22 1.98 -4.47 12.36
C SER A 22 1.53 -4.79 10.95
N VAL A 23 0.22 -4.83 10.75
CA VAL A 23 -0.45 -4.85 9.45
C VAL A 23 -1.11 -3.50 9.23
N LEU A 24 -0.92 -2.94 8.04
CA LEU A 24 -1.59 -1.73 7.56
C LEU A 24 -2.20 -2.04 6.19
N ILE A 25 -3.50 -1.82 6.04
CA ILE A 25 -4.19 -1.83 4.76
C ILE A 25 -4.69 -0.42 4.50
N ILE A 26 -4.37 0.11 3.31
CA ILE A 26 -4.91 1.35 2.78
C ILE A 26 -5.78 0.99 1.59
N ARG A 27 -7.06 1.34 1.64
CA ARG A 27 -8.01 0.98 0.59
C ARG A 27 -8.87 2.17 0.21
N GLU A 28 -9.29 2.19 -1.03
CA GLU A 28 -10.35 3.10 -1.43
C GLU A 28 -11.66 2.73 -0.72
N ASP A 29 -12.39 3.72 -0.24
CA ASP A 29 -13.64 3.51 0.47
C ASP A 29 -14.72 2.89 -0.44
N GLY A 30 -15.65 2.17 0.16
CA GLY A 30 -16.65 1.37 -0.55
C GLY A 30 -16.12 0.07 -1.16
N ASP A 31 -16.82 -0.43 -2.19
CA ASP A 31 -16.68 -1.79 -2.71
C ASP A 31 -15.78 -1.90 -3.95
N SER A 32 -14.85 -0.95 -4.16
CA SER A 32 -13.99 -0.98 -5.35
C SER A 32 -12.95 -2.10 -5.34
N GLY A 33 -12.60 -2.60 -4.15
CA GLY A 33 -11.53 -3.59 -3.98
C GLY A 33 -10.12 -3.05 -4.25
N ARG A 34 -9.94 -1.74 -4.52
CA ARG A 34 -8.63 -1.12 -4.74
C ARG A 34 -7.91 -0.88 -3.40
N TYR A 35 -6.75 -1.50 -3.21
CA TYR A 35 -5.98 -1.37 -1.97
C TYR A 35 -4.47 -1.56 -2.17
N ALA A 36 -3.71 -1.09 -1.18
CA ALA A 36 -2.34 -1.47 -0.90
C ALA A 36 -2.24 -1.96 0.56
N GLN A 37 -1.42 -2.97 0.81
CA GLN A 37 -1.21 -3.60 2.11
C GLN A 37 0.27 -3.62 2.46
N PHE A 38 0.57 -3.50 3.75
CA PHE A 38 1.91 -3.55 4.31
C PHE A 38 1.92 -4.44 5.54
N LEU A 39 2.83 -5.40 5.56
CA LEU A 39 3.14 -6.21 6.74
C LEU A 39 4.56 -5.88 7.19
N GLN A 40 4.68 -5.26 8.36
CA GLN A 40 5.96 -5.07 9.01
C GLN A 40 6.39 -6.37 9.69
N ARG A 41 7.47 -6.97 9.21
CA ARG A 41 8.15 -8.12 9.84
C ARG A 41 9.36 -7.66 10.64
N GLU A 42 10.07 -8.63 11.22
CA GLU A 42 11.35 -8.38 11.92
C GLU A 42 12.48 -7.99 10.97
N ASP A 43 12.40 -8.48 9.74
CA ASP A 43 13.43 -8.41 8.70
C ASP A 43 13.08 -7.46 7.55
N GLY A 44 11.91 -6.82 7.59
CA GLY A 44 11.51 -5.86 6.56
C GLY A 44 10.03 -5.54 6.51
N VAL A 45 9.62 -4.84 5.45
CA VAL A 45 8.23 -4.62 5.07
C VAL A 45 7.95 -5.44 3.82
N GLU A 46 6.94 -6.30 3.91
CA GLU A 46 6.28 -6.86 2.73
C GLU A 46 5.15 -5.91 2.33
N ALA A 47 5.14 -5.50 1.07
CA ALA A 47 4.14 -4.62 0.50
C ALA A 47 3.41 -5.32 -0.63
N GLU A 48 2.10 -5.12 -0.68
CA GLU A 48 1.22 -5.66 -1.72
C GLU A 48 0.36 -4.53 -2.29
N LEU A 49 0.09 -4.62 -3.59
CA LEU A 49 -0.89 -3.79 -4.29
C LEU A 49 -1.83 -4.73 -5.04
N VAL A 50 -3.14 -4.48 -4.94
CA VAL A 50 -4.13 -5.39 -5.53
C VAL A 50 -3.88 -5.64 -7.02
N GLY A 51 -3.94 -6.90 -7.44
CA GLY A 51 -3.87 -7.28 -8.84
C GLY A 51 -5.24 -7.34 -9.52
N ASP A 52 -5.23 -7.24 -10.84
CA ASP A 52 -6.44 -7.23 -11.68
C ASP A 52 -7.35 -8.46 -11.51
N HIS A 53 -6.79 -9.59 -11.06
CA HIS A 53 -7.53 -10.81 -10.80
C HIS A 53 -8.68 -10.60 -9.78
N HIS A 54 -8.47 -9.71 -8.80
CA HIS A 54 -9.41 -9.46 -7.71
C HIS A 54 -10.40 -8.33 -7.99
N LEU A 55 -10.24 -7.64 -9.12
CA LEU A 55 -11.00 -6.45 -9.45
C LEU A 55 -12.06 -6.72 -10.51
N ALA A 56 -13.20 -6.03 -10.39
CA ALA A 56 -14.17 -5.91 -11.46
C ALA A 56 -13.48 -5.34 -12.72
N PRO A 57 -13.85 -5.79 -13.94
CA PRO A 57 -13.15 -5.43 -15.17
C PRO A 57 -12.90 -3.93 -15.37
N GLU A 58 -13.85 -3.09 -14.98
CA GLU A 58 -13.79 -1.62 -15.10
C GLU A 58 -12.85 -0.94 -14.09
N LEU A 59 -12.48 -1.62 -13.01
CA LEU A 59 -11.58 -1.12 -11.97
C LEU A 59 -10.15 -1.60 -12.13
N ARG A 60 -9.91 -2.51 -13.08
CA ARG A 60 -8.59 -3.06 -13.38
C ARG A 60 -7.61 -1.99 -13.88
N ALA A 61 -6.35 -2.17 -13.52
CA ALA A 61 -5.24 -1.41 -14.08
C ALA A 61 -5.18 -1.60 -15.61
N GLY A 62 -5.39 -2.84 -16.06
CA GLY A 62 -5.20 -3.24 -17.45
C GLY A 62 -3.74 -3.16 -17.87
N GLU A 63 -3.45 -3.36 -19.16
CA GLU A 63 -2.09 -3.40 -19.68
C GLU A 63 -1.32 -2.08 -19.42
N ALA A 64 -1.95 -0.93 -19.72
CA ALA A 64 -1.33 0.37 -19.51
C ALA A 64 -1.03 0.66 -18.03
N GLY A 65 -1.97 0.35 -17.13
CA GLY A 65 -1.74 0.52 -15.68
C GLY A 65 -0.69 -0.45 -15.15
N SER A 66 -0.68 -1.69 -15.64
CA SER A 66 0.34 -2.70 -15.29
C SER A 66 1.75 -2.24 -15.67
N GLY A 67 1.92 -1.61 -16.83
CA GLY A 67 3.19 -1.00 -17.23
C GLY A 67 3.69 0.04 -16.21
N LEU A 68 2.80 0.93 -15.74
CA LEU A 68 3.15 1.93 -14.71
C LEU A 68 3.53 1.29 -13.38
N ILE A 69 2.86 0.21 -12.98
CA ILE A 69 3.15 -0.51 -11.74
C ILE A 69 4.54 -1.16 -11.82
N VAL A 70 4.88 -1.79 -12.95
CA VAL A 70 6.23 -2.35 -13.20
C VAL A 70 7.30 -1.26 -13.22
N GLU A 71 7.07 -0.16 -13.94
CA GLU A 71 8.02 0.97 -14.01
C GLU A 71 8.28 1.62 -12.65
N ALA A 72 7.27 1.67 -11.78
CA ALA A 72 7.43 2.12 -10.40
C ALA A 72 8.35 1.19 -9.59
N GLY A 73 8.40 -0.11 -9.95
CA GLY A 73 9.30 -1.10 -9.38
C GLY A 73 8.60 -2.20 -8.57
N TRP A 74 7.29 -2.36 -8.74
CA TRP A 74 6.56 -3.52 -8.21
C TRP A 74 6.88 -4.76 -9.03
N GLN A 75 6.88 -5.92 -8.37
CA GLN A 75 6.98 -7.22 -9.01
C GLN A 75 5.60 -7.70 -9.46
N ALA A 76 5.57 -8.37 -10.61
CA ALA A 76 4.33 -8.81 -11.24
C ALA A 76 3.56 -9.81 -10.36
N PRO A 77 2.22 -9.88 -10.50
CA PRO A 77 1.42 -10.88 -9.83
C PRO A 77 1.66 -12.24 -10.50
N GLU A 78 2.61 -12.98 -9.95
CA GLU A 78 2.83 -14.38 -10.29
C GLU A 78 1.95 -15.27 -9.40
N ASP A 79 1.89 -16.58 -9.72
CA ASP A 79 1.22 -17.61 -8.91
C ASP A 79 2.04 -17.87 -7.62
N THR A 80 2.12 -16.83 -6.79
CA THR A 80 2.99 -16.70 -5.62
C THR A 80 2.17 -16.73 -4.34
N VAL A 81 2.87 -16.70 -3.20
CA VAL A 81 2.28 -16.55 -1.87
C VAL A 81 1.41 -15.29 -1.70
N TYR A 82 1.54 -14.30 -2.59
CA TYR A 82 0.79 -13.04 -2.59
C TYR A 82 -0.53 -13.12 -3.39
N GLY A 83 -0.92 -14.31 -3.85
CA GLY A 83 -2.27 -14.58 -4.34
C GLY A 83 -2.74 -13.68 -5.47
N HIS A 84 -1.92 -13.48 -6.52
CA HIS A 84 -2.18 -12.57 -7.65
C HIS A 84 -2.20 -11.07 -7.30
N ASN A 85 -1.59 -10.64 -6.20
CA ASN A 85 -1.23 -9.24 -5.98
C ASN A 85 0.15 -8.90 -6.56
N TRP A 86 0.33 -7.63 -6.91
CA TRP A 86 1.65 -7.05 -7.11
C TRP A 86 2.36 -6.99 -5.76
N TRP A 87 3.68 -7.17 -5.74
CA TRP A 87 4.42 -7.21 -4.49
C TRP A 87 5.75 -6.48 -4.56
N ALA A 88 6.23 -6.06 -3.39
CA ALA A 88 7.55 -5.50 -3.19
C ALA A 88 8.01 -5.78 -1.76
N GLU A 89 9.31 -5.87 -1.56
CA GLU A 89 9.91 -6.06 -0.24
C GLU A 89 10.93 -4.95 0.04
N LEU A 90 10.94 -4.49 1.29
CA LEU A 90 11.89 -3.52 1.80
C LEU A 90 12.61 -4.13 3.01
N PRO A 91 13.92 -4.45 2.93
CA PRO A 91 14.63 -5.10 4.03
C PRO A 91 14.81 -4.18 5.24
N TRP A 92 15.03 -4.76 6.42
CA TRP A 92 15.36 -4.03 7.64
C TRP A 92 16.82 -4.30 8.07
N PRO A 93 17.58 -3.28 8.48
CA PRO A 93 17.23 -1.86 8.45
C PRO A 93 17.28 -1.30 7.02
N SER A 94 16.40 -0.33 6.73
CA SER A 94 16.41 0.43 5.49
C SER A 94 16.60 1.93 5.73
N PRO A 95 17.28 2.63 4.81
CA PRO A 95 17.41 4.08 4.88
C PRO A 95 16.07 4.79 4.55
N SER A 96 15.90 6.03 5.01
CA SER A 96 14.64 6.78 4.86
C SER A 96 14.19 7.02 3.41
N ASP A 97 15.14 7.09 2.47
CA ASP A 97 14.85 7.21 1.04
C ASP A 97 14.20 5.95 0.46
N ALA A 98 14.49 4.77 1.01
CA ALA A 98 13.85 3.53 0.58
C ALA A 98 12.37 3.46 0.98
N TYR A 99 12.01 3.98 2.18
CA TYR A 99 10.61 4.16 2.57
C TYR A 99 9.87 5.17 1.68
N ARG A 100 10.54 6.29 1.33
CA ARG A 100 9.99 7.27 0.38
C ARG A 100 9.77 6.65 -1.00
N ARG A 101 10.68 5.79 -1.46
CA ARG A 101 10.52 5.04 -2.72
C ARG A 101 9.30 4.12 -2.66
N LEU A 102 9.14 3.33 -1.60
CA LEU A 102 8.00 2.44 -1.45
C LEU A 102 6.65 3.20 -1.36
N ALA A 103 6.63 4.34 -0.66
CA ALA A 103 5.46 5.21 -0.63
C ALA A 103 5.14 5.80 -2.02
N GLY A 104 6.15 6.24 -2.77
CA GLY A 104 6.00 6.70 -4.15
C GLY A 104 5.47 5.61 -5.08
N MET A 105 6.00 4.39 -4.98
CA MET A 105 5.49 3.21 -5.68
C MET A 105 4.01 2.95 -5.41
N THR A 106 3.61 3.10 -4.15
CA THR A 106 2.21 2.94 -3.73
C THR A 106 1.32 4.01 -4.33
N VAL A 107 1.77 5.27 -4.35
CA VAL A 107 1.03 6.37 -4.98
C VAL A 107 0.87 6.14 -6.48
N THR A 108 1.92 5.76 -7.21
CA THR A 108 1.81 5.45 -8.64
C THR A 108 0.80 4.32 -8.89
N GLY A 109 0.84 3.27 -8.07
CA GLY A 109 -0.10 2.15 -8.15
C GLY A 109 -1.55 2.58 -7.95
N LEU A 110 -1.84 3.30 -6.86
CA LEU A 110 -3.22 3.71 -6.53
C LEU A 110 -3.73 4.82 -7.46
N ARG A 111 -2.95 5.88 -7.66
CA ARG A 111 -3.36 7.08 -8.41
C ARG A 111 -3.34 6.85 -9.92
N ASP A 112 -2.21 6.39 -10.45
CA ASP A 112 -1.97 6.42 -11.90
C ASP A 112 -2.45 5.14 -12.57
N ALA A 113 -2.15 3.98 -11.98
CA ALA A 113 -2.54 2.69 -12.55
C ALA A 113 -3.98 2.32 -12.23
N LEU A 114 -4.37 2.39 -10.95
CA LEU A 114 -5.71 2.03 -10.49
C LEU A 114 -6.71 3.19 -10.49
N ARG A 115 -6.27 4.41 -10.82
CA ARG A 115 -7.14 5.59 -11.05
C ARG A 115 -7.99 5.97 -9.82
N VAL A 116 -7.46 5.78 -8.61
CA VAL A 116 -8.07 6.32 -7.39
C VAL A 116 -8.00 7.84 -7.44
N THR A 117 -9.14 8.49 -7.17
CA THR A 117 -9.32 9.93 -7.47
C THR A 117 -8.48 10.86 -6.58
N GLY A 118 -8.21 10.46 -5.34
CA GLY A 118 -7.39 11.22 -4.41
C GLY A 118 -7.22 10.53 -3.06
N PRO A 119 -6.29 10.98 -2.21
CA PRO A 119 -6.09 10.41 -0.88
C PRO A 119 -7.34 10.50 0.01
N GLN A 120 -8.21 11.48 -0.20
CA GLN A 120 -9.48 11.63 0.52
C GLN A 120 -10.50 10.51 0.25
N ALA A 121 -10.30 9.73 -0.83
CA ALA A 121 -11.10 8.53 -1.10
C ALA A 121 -10.55 7.30 -0.37
N LEU A 122 -9.42 7.42 0.34
CA LEU A 122 -8.78 6.31 1.03
C LEU A 122 -9.15 6.28 2.52
N VAL A 123 -9.31 5.07 3.03
CA VAL A 123 -9.41 4.76 4.46
C VAL A 123 -8.34 3.74 4.82
N TYR A 124 -8.03 3.62 6.11
CA TYR A 124 -7.06 2.63 6.59
C TYR A 124 -7.65 1.67 7.62
N GLU A 125 -7.13 0.45 7.61
CA GLU A 125 -7.27 -0.54 8.68
C GLU A 125 -5.87 -0.89 9.16
N ALA A 126 -5.64 -0.94 10.47
CA ALA A 126 -4.34 -1.32 10.99
C ALA A 126 -4.46 -2.04 12.33
N TRP A 127 -3.65 -3.07 12.52
CA TRP A 127 -3.61 -3.87 13.74
C TRP A 127 -2.23 -4.49 13.99
N ASP A 128 -1.98 -4.85 15.25
CA ASP A 128 -0.82 -5.65 15.64
C ASP A 128 -1.20 -7.13 15.60
N GLY A 129 -0.73 -7.83 14.57
CA GLY A 129 -0.98 -9.26 14.36
C GLY A 129 -0.32 -10.17 15.40
N ARG A 130 0.72 -9.68 16.09
CA ARG A 130 1.41 -10.44 17.15
C ARG A 130 0.73 -10.26 18.51
N ARG A 131 -0.02 -9.16 18.71
CA ARG A 131 -0.72 -8.83 19.96
C ARG A 131 -2.22 -8.98 19.84
N GLY A 132 -2.66 -10.13 19.33
CA GLY A 132 -4.09 -10.51 19.30
C GLY A 132 -4.93 -9.60 18.42
N ASN A 133 -4.37 -9.08 17.32
CA ASN A 133 -5.02 -8.18 16.37
C ASN A 133 -5.55 -6.89 17.02
N ARG A 134 -4.83 -6.34 18.00
CA ARG A 134 -5.18 -5.05 18.59
C ARG A 134 -5.08 -3.95 17.54
N ALA A 135 -6.14 -3.16 17.39
CA ALA A 135 -6.17 -2.02 16.47
C ALA A 135 -5.06 -1.00 16.76
N LEU A 136 -4.47 -0.47 15.68
CA LEU A 136 -3.45 0.58 15.72
C LEU A 136 -4.07 1.91 15.27
N VAL A 137 -3.75 2.98 16.01
CA VAL A 137 -4.14 4.35 15.64
C VAL A 137 -2.94 5.00 14.96
N LEU A 138 -3.10 5.43 13.71
CA LEU A 138 -2.02 5.90 12.85
C LEU A 138 -2.26 7.36 12.44
N PRO A 139 -2.17 8.33 13.38
CA PRO A 139 -2.56 9.72 13.11
C PRO A 139 -1.64 10.40 12.08
N VAL A 140 -0.39 9.95 11.96
CA VAL A 140 0.58 10.49 10.99
C VAL A 140 0.11 10.27 9.55
N LEU A 141 -0.55 9.14 9.27
CA LEU A 141 -1.01 8.78 7.93
C LEU A 141 -2.01 9.79 7.35
N GLY A 142 -2.77 10.48 8.22
CA GLY A 142 -3.74 11.51 7.79
C GLY A 142 -4.96 10.96 7.06
N LEU A 143 -5.23 9.67 7.15
CA LEU A 143 -6.44 9.01 6.63
C LEU A 143 -7.42 8.71 7.78
N ALA A 144 -8.70 8.57 7.44
CA ALA A 144 -9.69 8.08 8.39
C ALA A 144 -9.50 6.57 8.61
N ALA A 145 -9.64 6.11 9.85
CA ALA A 145 -9.78 4.69 10.12
C ALA A 145 -11.11 4.19 9.55
N LYS A 146 -11.10 3.03 8.90
CA LYS A 146 -12.34 2.38 8.47
C LYS A 146 -13.16 1.99 9.70
N SER A 147 -14.43 2.38 9.70
CA SER A 147 -15.41 2.11 10.75
C SER A 147 -16.03 0.72 10.65
#